data_AF-A0A932U0Y9-F1
#
_entry.id   AF-A0A932U0Y9-F1
#
_cell.length_a   1.000
_cell.length_b   1.000
_cell.length_c   1.000
_cell.angle_alpha   90.00
_cell.angle_beta   90.00
_cell.angle_gamma   90.00
#
_symmetry.space_group_name_H-M   'P 1'
#
loop_
_entity.id
_entity.type
_entity.pdbx_description
1 polymer ?
#
loop_
_entity_poly.entity_id
_entity_poly.type
_entity_poly.pdbx_seq_one_letter_code
_entity_poly.pdbx_strand_id
1 'polypeptide(L)'
;MSEQTLISMKPVSEYADELARVLEPLVRRIVREELERVVERQPDVFVLQEDSPLYGDMVELARRSREGKIELLTYEQVWNQDAE
;
A
#
# COMPACT_ATOMS: atom_id res chain seq x y z
N MET A 1 -3.88 -27.77 -46.18
CA MET A 1 -4.87 -27.26 -45.21
C MET A 1 -4.10 -27.01 -43.94
N SER A 2 -3.71 -25.75 -43.70
CA SER A 2 -2.79 -25.38 -42.62
C SER A 2 -3.59 -24.71 -41.50
N GLU A 3 -3.80 -25.42 -40.40
CA GLU A 3 -4.23 -24.79 -39.15
C GLU A 3 -3.01 -24.07 -38.56
N GLN A 4 -2.93 -22.77 -38.81
CA GLN A 4 -2.08 -21.89 -38.02
C GLN A 4 -2.75 -21.72 -36.66
N THR A 5 -2.24 -22.41 -35.66
CA THR A 5 -2.55 -22.15 -34.25
C THR A 5 -2.15 -20.72 -33.93
N LEU A 6 -3.13 -19.82 -33.84
CA LEU A 6 -2.95 -18.45 -33.39
C LEU A 6 -2.54 -18.48 -31.92
N ILE A 7 -1.24 -18.34 -31.66
CA ILE A 7 -0.74 -18.05 -30.32
C ILE A 7 -1.20 -16.62 -30.01
N SER A 8 -2.27 -16.51 -29.23
CA SER A 8 -2.72 -15.23 -28.68
C SER A 8 -1.61 -14.72 -27.75
N MET A 9 -0.74 -13.84 -28.28
CA MET A 9 0.26 -13.14 -27.48
C MET A 9 -0.46 -12.06 -26.68
N LYS A 10 -0.46 -12.20 -25.35
CA LYS A 10 -0.96 -11.15 -24.47
C LYS A 10 -0.14 -9.86 -24.66
N PRO A 11 -0.76 -8.68 -24.55
CA PRO A 11 -0.04 -7.43 -24.64
C PRO A 11 1.00 -7.33 -23.51
N VAL A 12 2.17 -6.74 -23.81
CA VAL A 12 3.29 -6.59 -22.86
C VAL A 12 2.88 -5.90 -21.56
N SER A 13 1.87 -5.02 -21.61
CA SER A 13 1.29 -4.36 -20.43
C SER A 13 0.68 -5.34 -19.43
N GLU A 14 0.03 -6.41 -19.90
CA GLU A 14 -0.62 -7.39 -19.02
C GLU A 14 0.42 -8.19 -18.22
N TYR A 15 1.58 -8.47 -18.82
CA TYR A 15 2.71 -9.10 -18.12
C TYR A 15 3.36 -8.16 -17.09
N ALA A 16 3.39 -6.85 -17.38
CA ALA A 16 3.90 -5.86 -16.43
C ALA A 16 2.98 -5.72 -15.21
N ASP A 17 1.66 -5.73 -15.43
CA ASP A 17 0.67 -5.69 -14.36
C ASP A 17 0.71 -6.95 -13.50
N GLU A 18 0.83 -8.12 -14.11
CA GLU A 18 0.99 -9.39 -13.40
C GLU A 18 2.29 -9.42 -12.58
N LEU A 19 3.39 -8.96 -13.18
CA LEU A 19 4.67 -8.83 -12.48
C LEU A 19 4.58 -7.85 -11.30
N ALA A 20 3.91 -6.71 -11.47
CA ALA A 20 3.70 -5.74 -10.41
C ALA A 20 2.88 -6.34 -9.26
N ARG A 21 1.80 -7.07 -9.56
CA ARG A 21 0.98 -7.77 -8.56
C ARG A 21 1.77 -8.79 -7.75
N VAL A 22 2.73 -9.49 -8.39
CA VAL A 22 3.59 -10.47 -7.72
C VAL A 22 4.68 -9.80 -6.88
N LEU A 23 5.29 -8.72 -7.39
CA LEU A 23 6.42 -8.07 -6.74
C LEU A 23 6.00 -7.09 -5.64
N GLU A 24 4.85 -6.41 -5.77
CA GLU A 24 4.41 -5.41 -4.80
C GLU A 24 4.37 -5.95 -3.37
N PRO A 25 3.79 -7.14 -3.07
CA PRO A 25 3.79 -7.69 -1.71
C PRO A 25 5.21 -7.94 -1.18
N LEU A 26 6.12 -8.40 -2.05
CA LEU A 26 7.51 -8.68 -1.68
C LEU A 26 8.27 -7.38 -1.39
N VAL A 27 8.16 -6.39 -2.27
CA VAL A 27 8.79 -5.08 -2.08
C VAL A 27 8.23 -4.40 -0.83
N ARG A 28 6.91 -4.42 -0.63
CA ARG A 28 6.25 -3.84 0.55
C ARG A 28 6.73 -4.50 1.83
N ARG A 29 6.92 -5.83 1.84
CA ARG A 29 7.50 -6.56 2.98
C ARG A 29 8.92 -6.11 3.26
N ILE A 30 9.80 -6.08 2.25
CA ILE A 30 11.20 -5.70 2.42
C ILE A 30 11.31 -4.26 2.94
N VAL A 31 10.58 -3.32 2.34
CA VAL A 31 10.58 -1.91 2.77
C VAL A 31 10.11 -1.79 4.22
N ARG A 32 9.06 -2.53 4.62
CA ARG A 32 8.60 -2.54 6.01
C ARG A 32 9.68 -3.04 6.97
N GLU A 33 10.29 -4.18 6.66
CA GLU A 33 11.34 -4.76 7.51
C GLU A 33 12.55 -3.82 7.66
N GLU A 34 12.97 -3.14 6.59
CA GLU A 34 14.06 -2.17 6.67
C GLU A 34 13.66 -0.92 7.47
N LEU A 35 12.43 -0.43 7.33
CA LEU A 35 11.92 0.68 8.14
C LEU A 35 11.84 0.31 9.62
N GLU A 36 11.40 -0.89 9.96
CA GLU A 36 11.39 -1.41 11.33
C GLU A 36 12.80 -1.43 11.93
N ARG A 37 13.79 -1.91 11.18
CA ARG A 37 15.20 -1.86 11.61
C ARG A 37 15.72 -0.44 11.82
N VAL A 38 15.27 0.52 11.01
CA VAL A 38 15.64 1.94 11.20
C VAL A 38 15.05 2.47 12.51
N VAL A 39 13.77 2.18 12.78
CA VAL A 39 13.10 2.57 14.04
C VAL A 39 13.78 1.94 15.24
N GLU A 40 14.14 0.66 15.18
CA GLU A 40 14.84 -0.03 16.28
C GLU A 40 16.21 0.59 16.59
N ARG A 41 16.95 0.98 15.55
CA ARG A 41 18.31 1.55 15.69
C ARG A 41 18.29 3.03 16.06
N GLN A 42 17.25 3.75 15.63
CA GLN A 42 17.10 5.18 15.84
C GLN A 42 15.62 5.49 16.15
N PRO A 43 15.19 5.27 17.41
CA PRO A 43 13.78 5.39 17.80
C PRO A 43 13.22 6.80 17.58
N ASP A 44 14.09 7.81 17.60
CA ASP A 44 13.70 9.22 17.47
C ASP A 44 13.48 9.68 16.01
N VAL A 45 13.79 8.85 15.00
CA VAL A 45 13.73 9.25 13.57
C VAL A 45 12.31 9.50 13.08
N PHE A 46 11.33 8.73 13.58
CA PHE A 46 9.93 8.84 13.14
C PHE A 46 9.01 9.39 14.24
N VAL A 47 9.56 10.12 15.21
CA VAL A 47 8.77 10.74 16.27
C VAL A 47 8.05 11.98 15.75
N LEU A 48 6.72 11.95 15.83
CA LEU A 48 5.89 13.13 15.68
C LEU A 48 5.89 13.91 17.00
N GLN A 49 6.50 15.10 16.98
CA GLN A 49 6.50 16.01 18.13
C GLN A 49 5.07 16.51 18.40
N GLU A 50 4.69 16.65 19.67
CA GLU A 50 3.35 17.10 20.07
C GLU A 50 3.00 18.51 19.58
N ASP A 51 4.02 19.36 19.42
CA ASP A 51 3.87 20.72 18.90
C ASP A 51 3.82 20.78 17.36
N SER A 52 4.01 19.65 16.68
CA SER A 52 3.90 19.60 15.23
C SER A 52 2.44 19.70 14.77
N PRO A 53 2.13 20.47 13.72
CA PRO A 53 0.77 20.55 13.19
C PRO A 53 0.17 19.18 12.84
N LEU A 54 1.01 18.29 12.29
CA LEU A 54 0.60 16.95 11.89
C LEU A 54 0.21 16.07 13.09
N TYR A 55 0.84 16.24 14.26
CA TYR A 55 0.45 15.50 15.46
C TYR A 55 -0.99 15.83 15.86
N GLY A 56 -1.32 17.12 15.90
CA GLY A 56 -2.68 17.59 16.20
C GLY A 56 -3.72 17.01 15.24
N ASP A 57 -3.42 17.03 13.94
CA ASP A 57 -4.28 16.44 12.91
C ASP A 57 -4.48 14.93 13.14
N MET A 58 -3.41 14.20 13.45
CA MET A 58 -3.49 12.75 13.71
C MET A 58 -4.33 12.42 14.94
N VAL A 59 -4.20 13.19 16.03
CA VAL A 59 -5.01 13.03 17.24
C VAL A 59 -6.49 13.29 16.94
N GLU A 60 -6.79 14.33 16.18
CA GLU A 60 -8.17 14.67 15.79
C GLU A 60 -8.78 13.59 14.90
N LEU A 61 -8.06 13.09 13.91
CA LEU A 61 -8.51 11.97 13.06
C LEU A 61 -8.79 10.71 13.90
N ALA A 62 -7.89 10.36 14.82
CA ALA A 62 -8.08 9.21 15.70
C ALA A 62 -9.30 9.38 16.64
N ARG A 63 -9.56 10.60 17.12
CA ARG A 63 -10.73 10.92 17.94
C ARG A 63 -12.02 10.80 17.13
N ARG A 64 -12.08 11.42 15.95
CA ARG A 64 -13.26 11.38 15.07
C ARG A 64 -13.58 9.96 14.60
N SER A 65 -12.55 9.14 14.36
CA SER A 65 -12.73 7.73 14.00
C SER A 65 -13.37 6.94 15.14
N ARG A 66 -12.88 7.11 16.38
CA ARG A 66 -13.46 6.47 17.58
C ARG A 66 -14.90 6.90 17.86
N GLU A 67 -15.26 8.14 17.53
CA GLU A 67 -16.61 8.67 17.66
C GLU A 67 -17.54 8.24 16.50
N GLY A 68 -17.04 7.47 15.52
CA GLY A 68 -17.81 7.06 14.35
C GLY A 68 -18.14 8.20 13.39
N LYS A 69 -17.44 9.34 13.49
CA LYS A 69 -17.65 10.52 12.63
C LYS A 69 -16.91 10.43 11.30
N ILE A 70 -15.86 9.60 11.24
CA ILE A 70 -15.11 9.29 10.02
C ILE A 70 -14.78 7.80 10.00
N GLU A 71 -14.67 7.23 8.81
CA GLU A 71 -14.21 5.88 8.57
C GLU A 71 -12.77 5.90 8.03
N LEU A 72 -11.89 5.07 8.61
CA LEU A 72 -10.52 4.90 8.11
C LEU A 72 -10.50 3.68 7.20
N LEU A 73 -10.29 3.92 5.91
CA LEU A 73 -10.25 2.87 4.90
C LEU A 73 -8.86 2.26 4.79
N THR A 74 -8.79 0.94 4.62
CA THR A 74 -7.55 0.26 4.28
C THR A 74 -7.15 0.55 2.83
N TYR A 75 -5.90 0.24 2.49
CA TYR A 75 -5.40 0.36 1.12
C TYR A 75 -6.27 -0.42 0.13
N GLU A 76 -6.65 -1.65 0.51
CA GLU A 76 -7.47 -2.54 -0.31
C GLU A 76 -8.88 -1.97 -0.53
N GLN A 77 -9.48 -1.33 0.49
CA GLN A 77 -10.80 -0.71 0.36
C GLN A 77 -10.79 0.50 -0.59
N VAL A 78 -9.66 1.22 -0.69
CA VAL A 78 -9.53 2.38 -1.58
C VAL A 78 -9.15 1.96 -3.00
N TRP A 79 -8.26 0.99 -3.16
CA TRP A 79 -7.61 0.71 -4.44
C TRP A 79 -7.98 -0.63 -5.08
N ASN A 80 -8.73 -1.48 -4.38
CA ASN A 80 -9.09 -2.82 -4.84
C ASN A 80 -10.62 -2.98 -5.01
N GLN A 81 -11.27 -1.96 -5.58
CA GLN A 81 -12.74 -1.90 -5.76
C GLN A 81 -13.25 -2.73 -6.97
N ASP A 82 -12.36 -3.32 -7.77
CA ASP A 82 -12.70 -3.99 -9.03
C ASP A 82 -12.65 -5.54 -8.95
N ALA A 83 -12.79 -6.13 -7.76
CA ALA A 83 -12.84 -7.58 -7.57
C ALA A 83 -14.28 -8.08 -7.32
N GLU A 84 -15.17 -7.87 -8.30
CA GLU A 84 -16.43 -8.62 -8.46
C GLU A 84 -16.35 -9.62 -9.62
#